data_AF-A0A6J7V7H3-F1
#
_entry.id   AF-A0A6J7V7H3-F1
#
_cell.length_a   1.000
_cell.length_b   1.000
_cell.length_c   1.000
_cell.angle_alpha   90.00
_cell.angle_beta   90.00
_cell.angle_gamma   90.00
#
_symmetry.space_group_name_H-M   'P 1'
#
loop_
_entity.id
_entity.type
_entity.pdbx_description
1 polymer ?
#
loop_
_entity_poly.entity_id
_entity_poly.type
_entity_poly.pdbx_seq_one_letter_code
_entity_poly.pdbx_strand_id
1 'polypeptide(L)'
;MTGISLAQADEKRRALGDRQGQQEVCDWFIPAALARGYAQEIVAEIWDVLRAFASFGFCKAHAAAFAMPTYQSAWLKAHHPAAFIAGVLTHDPGMYPKRLILDDARQMGVTILPVDINLSGGAYTVERVDRATARVPMRAFDGASTGRSLKLPDARGYAIRMSLSDLSGISAREVETIIEGQPYLDLSDFYARAGASYPTIERLILIGAFDGVHNIDATEINRRDLLLHLGDLHRSPTRSLGGAQLNFGFTPPALISSGLPDLTSGEKVGHEVDHLGMEVSHHMLEFYADFLNAIGAVRSSDLLAQRSGSSVLVAGVKVALQSPPVRSGKRVIFLSLDDGYGCNDATFFSDAQRDYADVLFHSRLFLVRGHIRRTGPRGVSLRATGAWELRSAYEKWSLNQSTLVR
;
A
#
# COMPACT_ATOMS: atom_id res chain seq x y z
N MET A 1 -37.78 -15.64 26.83
CA MET A 1 -38.04 -16.04 28.23
C MET A 1 -39.29 -15.38 28.79
N THR A 2 -39.44 -14.06 28.74
CA THR A 2 -40.57 -13.33 29.37
C THR A 2 -41.86 -13.26 28.54
N GLY A 3 -41.79 -13.51 27.22
CA GLY A 3 -42.95 -13.56 26.33
C GLY A 3 -43.53 -12.21 25.90
N ILE A 4 -42.78 -11.12 26.11
CA ILE A 4 -43.11 -9.79 25.57
C ILE A 4 -42.95 -9.74 24.04
N SER A 5 -43.54 -8.72 23.43
CA SER A 5 -43.38 -8.45 22.00
C SER A 5 -41.95 -7.99 21.65
N LEU A 6 -41.58 -8.07 20.37
CA LEU A 6 -40.28 -7.59 19.89
C LEU A 6 -40.09 -6.08 20.09
N ALA A 7 -41.17 -5.29 19.98
CA ALA A 7 -41.13 -3.85 20.21
C ALA A 7 -40.81 -3.54 21.68
N GLN A 8 -41.51 -4.21 22.60
CA GLN A 8 -41.24 -4.10 24.04
C GLN A 8 -39.82 -4.57 24.38
N ALA A 9 -39.30 -5.59 23.68
CA ALA A 9 -37.94 -6.05 23.89
C ALA A 9 -36.88 -5.00 23.48
N ASP A 10 -37.12 -4.24 22.41
CA ASP A 10 -36.24 -3.13 22.05
C ASP A 10 -36.32 -1.98 23.06
N GLU A 11 -37.50 -1.68 23.61
CA GLU A 11 -37.61 -0.71 24.72
C GLU A 11 -36.79 -1.14 25.93
N LYS A 12 -36.88 -2.42 26.34
CA LYS A 12 -36.05 -2.96 27.43
C LYS A 12 -34.56 -2.89 27.08
N ARG A 13 -34.16 -3.20 25.84
CA ARG A 13 -32.76 -3.07 25.39
C ARG A 13 -32.26 -1.62 25.50
N ARG A 14 -33.07 -0.63 25.12
CA ARG A 14 -32.70 0.80 25.24
C ARG A 14 -32.49 1.19 26.70
N ALA A 15 -33.35 0.72 27.59
CA ALA A 15 -33.24 0.99 29.03
C ALA A 15 -31.96 0.38 29.66
N LEU A 16 -31.35 -0.65 29.07
CA LEU A 16 -30.08 -1.19 29.56
C LEU A 16 -28.87 -0.24 29.36
N GLY A 17 -29.04 0.89 28.68
CA GLY A 17 -27.97 1.83 28.34
C GLY A 17 -27.28 2.49 29.54
N ASP A 18 -27.93 2.54 30.71
CA ASP A 18 -27.36 3.08 31.95
C ASP A 18 -27.64 2.16 33.15
N ARG A 19 -27.02 2.46 34.29
CA ARG A 19 -27.13 1.63 35.50
C ARG A 19 -28.53 1.62 36.11
N GLN A 20 -29.25 2.73 36.03
CA GLN A 20 -30.57 2.83 36.63
C GLN A 20 -31.56 2.01 35.81
N GLY A 21 -31.58 2.18 34.50
CA GLY A 21 -32.43 1.40 33.61
C GLY A 21 -32.08 -0.09 33.61
N GLN A 22 -30.81 -0.46 33.82
CA GLN A 22 -30.42 -1.86 34.07
C GLN A 22 -31.13 -2.44 35.31
N GLN A 23 -31.19 -1.70 36.41
CA GLN A 23 -31.87 -2.16 37.62
C GLN A 23 -33.38 -2.26 37.39
N GLU A 24 -34.00 -1.27 36.76
CA GLU A 24 -35.43 -1.28 36.44
C GLU A 24 -35.83 -2.45 35.53
N VAL A 25 -35.00 -2.79 34.56
CA VAL A 25 -35.23 -3.96 33.70
C VAL A 25 -34.99 -5.27 34.47
N CYS A 26 -34.01 -5.32 35.39
CA CYS A 26 -33.76 -6.47 36.27
C CYS A 26 -35.00 -6.83 37.11
N ASP A 27 -35.52 -5.82 37.81
CA ASP A 27 -36.64 -5.94 38.76
C ASP A 27 -37.91 -6.41 38.06
N TRP A 28 -38.03 -6.10 36.76
CA TRP A 28 -39.10 -6.61 35.91
C TRP A 28 -38.79 -8.01 35.32
N PHE A 29 -37.57 -8.25 34.83
CA PHE A 29 -37.20 -9.44 34.08
C PHE A 29 -37.26 -10.71 34.94
N ILE A 30 -36.73 -10.65 36.17
CA ILE A 30 -36.65 -11.82 37.04
C ILE A 30 -38.05 -12.37 37.37
N PRO A 31 -39.00 -11.58 37.89
CA PRO A 31 -40.36 -12.07 38.14
C PRO A 31 -41.08 -12.53 36.87
N ALA A 32 -40.91 -11.80 35.75
CA ALA A 32 -41.58 -12.14 34.49
C ALA A 32 -41.07 -13.47 33.89
N ALA A 33 -39.80 -13.81 34.09
CA ALA A 33 -39.24 -15.09 33.68
C ALA A 33 -39.67 -16.22 34.62
N LEU A 34 -39.61 -16.01 35.94
CA LEU A 34 -40.06 -17.01 36.93
C LEU A 34 -41.54 -17.38 36.76
N ALA A 35 -42.41 -16.40 36.50
CA ALA A 35 -43.84 -16.63 36.26
C ALA A 35 -44.13 -17.52 35.05
N ARG A 36 -43.16 -17.71 34.14
CA ARG A 36 -43.25 -18.61 32.98
C ARG A 36 -42.64 -19.99 33.22
N GLY A 37 -42.26 -20.29 34.47
CA GLY A 37 -41.79 -21.61 34.89
C GLY A 37 -40.29 -21.86 34.70
N TYR A 38 -39.49 -20.82 34.45
CA TYR A 38 -38.02 -20.97 34.38
C TYR A 38 -37.43 -21.07 35.79
N ALA A 39 -36.43 -21.94 35.98
CA ALA A 39 -35.71 -22.07 37.26
C ALA A 39 -34.89 -20.81 37.59
N GLN A 40 -34.77 -20.50 38.89
CA GLN A 40 -34.13 -19.26 39.36
C GLN A 40 -32.66 -19.15 38.91
N GLU A 41 -31.95 -20.28 38.91
CA GLU A 41 -30.55 -20.36 38.50
C GLU A 41 -30.38 -19.93 37.03
N ILE A 42 -31.26 -20.43 36.15
CA ILE A 42 -31.25 -20.10 34.72
C ILE A 42 -31.60 -18.63 34.50
N VAL A 43 -32.58 -18.10 35.24
CA VAL A 43 -32.98 -16.69 35.13
C VAL A 43 -31.84 -15.77 35.56
N ALA A 44 -31.12 -16.09 36.64
CA ALA A 44 -29.97 -15.33 37.11
C ALA A 44 -28.83 -15.35 36.09
N GLU A 45 -28.48 -16.52 35.53
CA GLU A 45 -27.45 -16.65 34.51
C GLU A 45 -27.77 -15.81 33.26
N ILE A 46 -29.00 -15.93 32.73
CA ILE A 46 -29.39 -15.16 31.55
C ILE A 46 -29.43 -13.66 31.84
N TRP A 47 -29.83 -13.25 33.04
CA TRP A 47 -29.76 -11.84 33.42
C TRP A 47 -28.33 -11.31 33.39
N ASP A 48 -27.37 -12.06 33.92
CA ASP A 48 -25.95 -11.68 33.88
C ASP A 48 -25.45 -11.53 32.43
N VAL A 49 -25.87 -12.43 31.54
CA VAL A 49 -25.60 -12.32 30.09
C VAL A 49 -26.22 -11.05 29.51
N LEU A 50 -27.51 -10.80 29.74
CA LEU A 50 -28.22 -9.61 29.23
C LEU A 50 -27.58 -8.30 29.72
N ARG A 51 -27.19 -8.25 31.00
CA ARG A 51 -26.50 -7.10 31.60
C ARG A 51 -25.11 -6.90 30.98
N ALA A 52 -24.37 -7.97 30.72
CA ALA A 52 -23.08 -7.88 30.02
C ALA A 52 -23.25 -7.40 28.56
N PHE A 53 -24.29 -7.86 27.87
CA PHE A 53 -24.63 -7.42 26.51
C PHE A 53 -24.98 -5.94 26.42
N ALA A 54 -25.41 -5.29 27.49
CA ALA A 54 -25.65 -3.85 27.51
C ALA A 54 -24.40 -3.04 27.14
N SER A 55 -23.20 -3.55 27.48
CA SER A 55 -21.93 -2.86 27.24
C SER A 55 -21.31 -3.16 25.88
N PHE A 56 -21.64 -4.30 25.24
CA PHE A 56 -20.96 -4.78 24.02
C PHE A 56 -21.92 -5.28 22.92
N GLY A 57 -23.23 -5.16 23.12
CA GLY A 57 -24.24 -5.58 22.16
C GLY A 57 -24.18 -4.75 20.88
N PHE A 58 -24.25 -5.42 19.73
CA PHE A 58 -24.14 -4.78 18.42
C PHE A 58 -25.37 -5.06 17.56
N CYS A 59 -25.76 -4.10 16.72
CA CYS A 59 -26.90 -4.25 15.82
C CYS A 59 -26.57 -5.27 14.71
N LYS A 60 -27.22 -6.43 14.75
CA LYS A 60 -27.00 -7.52 13.78
C LYS A 60 -27.28 -7.09 12.33
N ALA A 61 -28.33 -6.28 12.10
CA ALA A 61 -28.67 -5.81 10.76
C ALA A 61 -27.56 -4.91 10.18
N HIS A 62 -27.03 -4.00 11.01
CA HIS A 62 -25.89 -3.16 10.63
C HIS A 62 -24.64 -4.00 10.37
N ALA A 63 -24.29 -4.93 11.27
CA ALA A 63 -23.15 -5.83 11.06
C ALA A 63 -23.28 -6.65 9.76
N ALA A 64 -24.47 -7.19 9.48
CA ALA A 64 -24.71 -7.97 8.27
C ALA A 64 -24.55 -7.12 7.00
N ALA A 65 -25.01 -5.87 7.02
CA ALA A 65 -24.88 -4.95 5.90
C ALA A 65 -23.41 -4.65 5.57
N PHE A 66 -22.51 -4.57 6.56
CA PHE A 66 -21.05 -4.41 6.34
C PHE A 66 -20.32 -5.73 6.07
N ALA A 67 -20.80 -6.84 6.61
CA ALA A 67 -20.21 -8.16 6.39
C ALA A 67 -20.33 -8.60 4.92
N MET A 68 -21.44 -8.26 4.26
CA MET A 68 -21.67 -8.60 2.85
C MET A 68 -20.61 -8.01 1.90
N PRO A 69 -20.34 -6.69 1.84
CA PRO A 69 -19.31 -6.13 0.99
C PRO A 69 -17.90 -6.58 1.38
N THR A 70 -17.66 -6.86 2.68
CA THR A 70 -16.39 -7.44 3.15
C THR A 70 -16.17 -8.83 2.55
N TYR A 71 -17.19 -9.68 2.58
CA TYR A 71 -17.14 -11.02 1.99
C TYR A 71 -16.99 -10.95 0.47
N GLN A 72 -17.75 -10.08 -0.20
CA GLN A 72 -17.64 -9.87 -1.65
C GLN A 72 -16.24 -9.40 -2.06
N SER A 73 -15.65 -8.47 -1.31
CA SER A 73 -14.28 -7.99 -1.53
C SER A 73 -13.27 -9.11 -1.33
N ALA A 74 -13.40 -9.90 -0.26
CA ALA A 74 -12.53 -11.05 -0.01
C ALA A 74 -12.65 -12.11 -1.10
N TRP A 75 -13.87 -12.37 -1.60
CA TRP A 75 -14.12 -13.30 -2.70
C TRP A 75 -13.46 -12.81 -4.01
N LEU A 76 -13.62 -11.53 -4.35
CA LEU A 76 -12.98 -10.92 -5.51
C LEU A 76 -11.45 -10.96 -5.40
N LYS A 77 -10.89 -10.64 -4.23
CA LYS A 77 -9.44 -10.77 -3.99
C LYS A 77 -8.97 -12.22 -4.12
N ALA A 78 -9.77 -13.19 -3.68
CA ALA A 78 -9.42 -14.61 -3.74
C ALA A 78 -9.44 -15.19 -5.16
N HIS A 79 -10.40 -14.76 -5.99
CA HIS A 79 -10.66 -15.37 -7.30
C HIS A 79 -10.23 -14.50 -8.50
N HIS A 80 -10.21 -13.18 -8.34
CA HIS A 80 -9.84 -12.19 -9.35
C HIS A 80 -8.91 -11.09 -8.79
N PRO A 81 -7.78 -11.46 -8.15
CA PRO A 81 -6.91 -10.53 -7.43
C PRO A 81 -6.45 -9.34 -8.27
N ALA A 82 -5.99 -9.56 -9.51
CA ALA A 82 -5.49 -8.48 -10.37
C ALA A 82 -6.58 -7.44 -10.68
N ALA A 83 -7.78 -7.87 -11.05
CA ALA A 83 -8.91 -6.98 -11.34
C ALA A 83 -9.42 -6.28 -10.08
N PHE A 84 -9.50 -6.99 -8.95
CA PHE A 84 -9.88 -6.41 -7.67
C PHE A 84 -8.91 -5.30 -7.25
N ILE A 85 -7.61 -5.58 -7.30
CA ILE A 85 -6.58 -4.62 -6.88
C ILE A 85 -6.52 -3.42 -7.84
N ALA A 86 -6.60 -3.63 -9.15
CA ALA A 86 -6.71 -2.52 -10.11
C ALA A 86 -7.92 -1.62 -9.81
N GLY A 87 -9.07 -2.21 -9.45
CA GLY A 87 -10.25 -1.47 -9.02
C GLY A 87 -10.02 -0.66 -7.74
N VAL A 88 -9.36 -1.24 -6.73
CA VAL A 88 -9.01 -0.54 -5.48
C VAL A 88 -8.03 0.61 -5.74
N LEU A 89 -7.00 0.40 -6.58
CA LEU A 89 -6.01 1.42 -6.94
C LEU A 89 -6.63 2.60 -7.70
N THR A 90 -7.60 2.30 -8.57
CA THR A 90 -8.31 3.32 -9.37
C THR A 90 -9.18 4.21 -8.51
N HIS A 91 -9.91 3.64 -7.54
CA HIS A 91 -10.85 4.41 -6.72
C HIS A 91 -10.24 4.97 -5.43
N ASP A 92 -9.08 4.45 -5.02
CA ASP A 92 -8.29 4.86 -3.86
C ASP A 92 -9.12 5.31 -2.64
N PRO A 93 -9.65 4.37 -1.83
CA PRO A 93 -10.46 4.72 -0.68
C PRO A 93 -9.66 5.40 0.45
N GLY A 94 -8.34 5.62 0.30
CA GLY A 94 -7.52 6.42 1.22
C GLY A 94 -7.09 5.73 2.52
N MET A 95 -7.36 4.43 2.67
CA MET A 95 -7.03 3.68 3.91
C MET A 95 -5.56 3.26 3.98
N TYR A 96 -4.96 2.93 2.84
CA TYR A 96 -3.57 2.48 2.72
C TYR A 96 -2.89 3.22 1.57
N PRO A 97 -1.58 3.51 1.65
CA PRO A 97 -0.84 4.07 0.53
C PRO A 97 -0.91 3.13 -0.69
N LYS A 98 -1.09 3.68 -1.90
CA LYS A 98 -1.12 2.89 -3.15
C LYS A 98 0.10 1.98 -3.33
N ARG A 99 1.28 2.47 -2.92
CA ARG A 99 2.53 1.70 -2.83
C ARG A 99 2.36 0.34 -2.16
N LEU A 100 1.72 0.32 -0.99
CA LEU A 100 1.48 -0.92 -0.24
C LEU A 100 0.50 -1.85 -0.97
N ILE A 101 -0.50 -1.28 -1.65
CA ILE A 101 -1.48 -2.03 -2.43
C ILE A 101 -0.78 -2.69 -3.65
N LEU A 102 0.20 -2.01 -4.26
CA LEU A 102 1.05 -2.60 -5.29
C LEU A 102 1.90 -3.75 -4.75
N ASP A 103 2.45 -3.63 -3.55
CA ASP A 103 3.22 -4.73 -2.93
C ASP A 103 2.34 -5.94 -2.61
N ASP A 104 1.10 -5.74 -2.18
CA ASP A 104 0.11 -6.81 -2.00
C ASP A 104 -0.20 -7.52 -3.34
N ALA A 105 -0.27 -6.78 -4.46
CA ALA A 105 -0.37 -7.37 -5.80
C ALA A 105 0.87 -8.20 -6.17
N ARG A 106 2.07 -7.69 -5.91
CA ARG A 106 3.34 -8.42 -6.15
C ARG A 106 3.40 -9.72 -5.35
N GLN A 107 2.96 -9.71 -4.10
CA GLN A 107 2.94 -10.89 -3.23
C GLN A 107 1.98 -11.98 -3.73
N MET A 108 0.95 -11.60 -4.50
CA MET A 108 0.02 -12.52 -5.18
C MET A 108 0.52 -12.96 -6.57
N GLY A 109 1.72 -12.53 -7.00
CA GLY A 109 2.30 -12.86 -8.29
C GLY A 109 1.75 -12.06 -9.47
N VAL A 110 1.09 -10.93 -9.22
CA VAL A 110 0.70 -9.98 -10.27
C VAL A 110 1.91 -9.14 -10.66
N THR A 111 2.21 -9.06 -11.96
CA THR A 111 3.28 -8.18 -12.47
C THR A 111 2.78 -6.72 -12.48
N ILE A 112 3.61 -5.77 -12.06
CA ILE A 112 3.29 -4.35 -12.19
C ILE A 112 4.00 -3.83 -13.44
N LEU A 113 3.23 -3.26 -14.37
CA LEU A 113 3.75 -2.71 -15.61
C LEU A 113 3.78 -1.18 -15.52
N PRO A 114 4.88 -0.53 -15.93
CA PRO A 114 5.04 0.91 -15.81
C PRO A 114 4.02 1.66 -16.66
N VAL A 115 3.89 2.96 -16.39
CA VAL A 115 3.15 3.87 -17.26
C VAL A 115 3.72 3.74 -18.66
N ASP A 116 2.86 3.74 -19.67
CA ASP A 116 3.25 3.70 -21.08
C ASP A 116 2.36 4.67 -21.86
N ILE A 117 2.95 5.54 -22.67
CA ILE A 117 2.20 6.60 -23.39
C ILE A 117 1.14 6.08 -24.34
N ASN A 118 1.24 4.83 -24.79
CA ASN A 118 0.36 4.20 -25.78
C ASN A 118 -0.56 3.14 -25.19
N LEU A 119 -0.22 2.58 -24.02
CA LEU A 119 -0.98 1.50 -23.39
C LEU A 119 -1.69 1.93 -22.10
N SER A 120 -1.18 2.94 -21.39
CA SER A 120 -1.81 3.42 -20.16
C SER A 120 -3.00 4.35 -20.46
N GLY A 121 -4.08 4.17 -19.70
CA GLY A 121 -5.22 5.08 -19.67
C GLY A 121 -5.30 5.88 -18.36
N GLY A 122 -6.46 6.49 -18.10
CA GLY A 122 -6.73 7.26 -16.87
C GLY A 122 -7.04 6.40 -15.64
N ALA A 123 -7.17 5.08 -15.80
CA ALA A 123 -7.39 4.11 -14.73
C ALA A 123 -6.38 2.96 -14.86
N TYR A 124 -6.23 2.18 -13.79
CA TYR A 124 -5.43 0.97 -13.82
C TYR A 124 -6.11 -0.09 -14.67
N THR A 125 -5.36 -0.72 -15.58
CA THR A 125 -5.88 -1.78 -16.44
C THR A 125 -5.18 -3.11 -16.14
N VAL A 126 -5.89 -4.21 -16.41
CA VAL A 126 -5.33 -5.56 -16.24
C VAL A 126 -4.95 -6.11 -17.60
N GLU A 127 -3.72 -6.56 -17.72
CA GLU A 127 -3.16 -7.18 -18.93
C GLU A 127 -2.84 -8.65 -18.67
N ARG A 128 -2.89 -9.47 -19.73
CA ARG A 128 -2.36 -10.84 -19.67
C ARG A 128 -0.89 -10.83 -20.04
N VAL A 129 -0.07 -11.48 -19.23
CA VAL A 129 1.37 -11.62 -19.44
C VAL A 129 1.79 -13.08 -19.37
N ASP A 130 2.98 -13.39 -19.86
CA ASP A 130 3.53 -14.72 -19.69
C ASP A 130 3.71 -15.03 -18.19
N ARG A 131 3.37 -16.26 -17.78
CA ARG A 131 3.59 -16.74 -16.41
C ARG A 131 5.06 -16.89 -16.10
N ALA A 132 5.91 -17.12 -17.11
CA ALA A 132 7.33 -17.35 -16.92
C ALA A 132 8.08 -16.14 -16.34
N THR A 133 7.60 -14.92 -16.58
CA THR A 133 8.24 -13.67 -16.13
C THR A 133 7.71 -13.17 -14.79
N ALA A 134 6.68 -13.80 -14.23
CA ALA A 134 6.03 -13.34 -13.00
C ALA A 134 6.76 -13.82 -11.73
N ARG A 135 6.92 -12.92 -10.75
CA ARG A 135 7.44 -13.26 -9.42
C ARG A 135 6.60 -14.39 -8.80
N VAL A 136 7.26 -15.35 -8.16
CA VAL A 136 6.57 -16.43 -7.45
C VAL A 136 5.82 -15.83 -6.25
N PRO A 137 4.50 -16.08 -6.11
CA PRO A 137 3.74 -15.57 -4.97
C PRO A 137 4.38 -15.97 -3.65
N MET A 138 4.33 -15.07 -2.68
CA MET A 138 4.87 -15.39 -1.37
C MET A 138 4.05 -16.51 -0.74
N ARG A 139 4.71 -17.46 -0.09
CA ARG A 139 4.00 -18.50 0.66
C ARG A 139 3.60 -17.92 2.02
N ALA A 140 2.30 -17.86 2.29
CA ALA A 140 1.82 -17.60 3.63
C ALA A 140 2.38 -18.67 4.59
N PHE A 141 2.81 -18.25 5.78
CA PHE A 141 3.25 -19.19 6.82
C PHE A 141 2.13 -20.17 7.16
N ASP A 142 2.39 -21.47 7.03
CA ASP A 142 1.44 -22.53 7.38
C ASP A 142 1.41 -22.74 8.90
N GLY A 143 0.96 -21.70 9.62
CA GLY A 143 0.65 -21.81 11.03
C GLY A 143 -0.66 -22.55 11.19
N ALA A 144 -0.70 -23.51 12.12
CA ALA A 144 -1.87 -24.33 12.46
C ALA A 144 -3.14 -23.47 12.57
N SER A 145 -3.90 -23.44 11.49
CA SER A 145 -5.17 -22.76 11.35
C SER A 145 -6.09 -23.73 10.66
N THR A 146 -7.05 -24.25 11.43
CA THR A 146 -8.23 -25.02 10.99
C THR A 146 -8.01 -26.25 10.07
N GLY A 147 -6.77 -26.68 9.81
CA GLY A 147 -6.46 -27.91 9.07
C GLY A 147 -6.43 -27.76 7.53
N ARG A 148 -6.64 -26.56 6.98
CA ARG A 148 -6.42 -26.27 5.55
C ARG A 148 -5.26 -25.28 5.40
N SER A 149 -4.24 -25.67 4.62
CA SER A 149 -3.14 -24.78 4.24
C SER A 149 -3.72 -23.56 3.50
N LEU A 150 -3.66 -22.38 4.11
CA LEU A 150 -4.13 -21.14 3.51
C LEU A 150 -3.08 -20.70 2.50
N LYS A 151 -3.34 -20.90 1.20
CA LYS A 151 -2.48 -20.38 0.14
C LYS A 151 -3.00 -19.00 -0.27
N LEU A 152 -2.08 -18.03 -0.43
CA LEU A 152 -2.41 -16.79 -1.10
C LEU A 152 -2.88 -17.10 -2.54
N PRO A 153 -3.77 -16.29 -3.12
CA PRO A 153 -4.13 -16.39 -4.53
C PRO A 153 -2.87 -16.34 -5.40
N ASP A 154 -2.79 -17.24 -6.38
CA ASP A 154 -1.74 -17.24 -7.39
C ASP A 154 -2.26 -16.58 -8.66
N ALA A 155 -1.94 -15.30 -8.81
CA ALA A 155 -2.38 -14.45 -9.91
C ALA A 155 -1.38 -14.39 -11.07
N ARG A 156 -0.38 -15.29 -11.10
CA ARG A 156 0.62 -15.29 -12.18
C ARG A 156 -0.02 -15.38 -13.56
N GLY A 157 0.53 -14.60 -14.49
CA GLY A 157 0.03 -14.45 -15.86
C GLY A 157 -0.94 -13.28 -16.04
N TYR A 158 -1.14 -12.49 -14.99
CA TYR A 158 -1.78 -11.19 -15.05
C TYR A 158 -0.82 -10.10 -14.61
N ALA A 159 -1.04 -8.92 -15.17
CA ALA A 159 -0.33 -7.73 -14.81
C ALA A 159 -1.28 -6.55 -14.61
N ILE A 160 -0.87 -5.59 -13.79
CA ILE A 160 -1.55 -4.31 -13.59
C ILE A 160 -0.70 -3.24 -14.25
N ARG A 161 -1.28 -2.54 -15.22
CA ARG A 161 -0.72 -1.36 -15.86
C ARG A 161 -0.98 -0.13 -15.01
N MET A 162 0.08 0.64 -14.75
CA MET A 162 -0.05 1.92 -14.05
C MET A 162 -0.87 2.92 -14.85
N SER A 163 -1.64 3.75 -14.13
CA SER A 163 -2.47 4.82 -14.70
C SER A 163 -1.65 6.08 -14.98
N LEU A 164 -2.02 6.82 -16.03
CA LEU A 164 -1.50 8.17 -16.28
C LEU A 164 -1.92 9.15 -15.17
N SER A 165 -3.07 8.92 -14.54
CA SER A 165 -3.65 9.81 -13.52
C SER A 165 -2.85 9.89 -12.22
N ASP A 166 -1.93 8.95 -11.98
CA ASP A 166 -1.06 8.99 -10.79
C ASP A 166 0.17 9.87 -10.98
N LEU A 167 0.39 10.40 -12.19
CA LEU A 167 1.48 11.33 -12.44
C LEU A 167 1.26 12.62 -11.66
N SER A 168 2.21 12.95 -10.79
CA SER A 168 2.18 14.16 -9.97
C SER A 168 2.02 15.40 -10.86
N GLY A 169 0.97 16.18 -10.58
CA GLY A 169 0.69 17.45 -11.25
C GLY A 169 0.06 17.33 -12.65
N ILE A 170 -0.28 16.13 -13.13
CA ILE A 170 -1.03 15.98 -14.38
C ILE A 170 -2.49 16.41 -14.17
N SER A 171 -3.06 17.14 -15.12
CA SER A 171 -4.47 17.48 -15.09
C SER A 171 -5.33 16.39 -15.74
N ALA A 172 -6.59 16.29 -15.33
CA ALA A 172 -7.55 15.37 -15.97
C ALA A 172 -7.71 15.64 -17.48
N ARG A 173 -7.58 16.91 -17.89
CA ARG A 173 -7.59 17.31 -19.30
C ARG A 173 -6.36 16.80 -20.05
N GLU A 174 -5.16 16.91 -19.48
CA GLU A 174 -3.95 16.34 -20.12
C GLU A 174 -4.06 14.81 -20.25
N VAL A 175 -4.62 14.11 -19.26
CA VAL A 175 -4.86 12.67 -19.36
C VAL A 175 -5.81 12.36 -20.52
N GLU A 176 -6.93 13.08 -20.64
CA GLU A 176 -7.90 12.90 -21.72
C GLU A 176 -7.26 13.16 -23.09
N THR A 177 -6.54 14.27 -23.27
CA THR A 177 -5.90 14.60 -24.56
C THR A 177 -4.78 13.63 -24.92
N ILE A 178 -4.04 13.11 -23.93
CA ILE A 178 -3.04 12.05 -24.15
C ILE A 178 -3.74 10.79 -24.67
N ILE A 179 -4.83 10.36 -24.04
CA ILE A 179 -5.55 9.14 -24.43
C ILE A 179 -6.16 9.28 -25.83
N GLU A 180 -6.80 10.42 -26.12
CA GLU A 180 -7.37 10.71 -27.44
C GLU A 180 -6.32 10.75 -28.55
N GLY A 181 -5.08 11.13 -28.22
CA GLY A 181 -3.97 11.21 -29.15
C GLY A 181 -3.25 9.88 -29.43
N GLN A 182 -3.54 8.81 -28.68
CA GLN A 182 -2.91 7.50 -28.88
C GLN A 182 -3.31 6.87 -30.24
N PRO A 183 -2.41 6.11 -30.91
CA PRO A 183 -1.02 5.88 -30.55
C PRO A 183 -0.07 6.97 -31.09
N TYR A 184 1.04 7.15 -30.37
CA TYR A 184 2.17 8.00 -30.68
C TYR A 184 3.33 7.21 -31.26
N LEU A 185 4.01 7.80 -32.24
CA LEU A 185 5.16 7.18 -32.91
C LEU A 185 6.47 7.35 -32.12
N ASP A 186 6.70 8.53 -31.56
CA ASP A 186 7.91 8.88 -30.81
C ASP A 186 7.65 10.09 -29.89
N LEU A 187 8.72 10.62 -29.26
CA LEU A 187 8.63 11.78 -28.38
C LEU A 187 8.23 13.07 -29.13
N SER A 188 8.63 13.22 -30.40
CA SER A 188 8.31 14.41 -31.21
C SER A 188 6.84 14.43 -31.63
N ASP A 189 6.29 13.28 -32.02
CA ASP A 189 4.86 13.10 -32.31
C ASP A 189 4.02 13.33 -31.05
N PHE A 190 4.45 12.81 -29.90
CA PHE A 190 3.81 13.06 -28.61
C PHE A 190 3.80 14.55 -28.27
N TYR A 191 4.96 15.23 -28.34
CA TYR A 191 5.08 16.66 -28.04
C TYR A 191 4.17 17.52 -28.91
N ALA A 192 3.99 17.16 -30.19
CA ALA A 192 3.16 17.91 -31.12
C ALA A 192 1.65 17.68 -30.95
N ARG A 193 1.23 16.47 -30.55
CA ARG A 193 -0.19 16.05 -30.55
C ARG A 193 -0.84 15.96 -29.17
N ALA A 194 -0.08 15.59 -28.13
CA ALA A 194 -0.65 15.22 -26.83
C ALA A 194 -1.23 16.40 -26.04
N GLY A 195 -0.79 17.62 -26.32
CA GLY A 195 -1.21 18.82 -25.56
C GLY A 195 -0.71 18.83 -24.11
N ALA A 196 0.18 17.92 -23.74
CA ALA A 196 0.78 17.83 -22.42
C ALA A 196 1.76 18.98 -22.16
N SER A 197 1.77 19.50 -20.94
CA SER A 197 2.72 20.55 -20.56
C SER A 197 4.16 20.02 -20.47
N TYR A 198 5.14 20.90 -20.65
CA TYR A 198 6.56 20.53 -20.57
C TYR A 198 6.92 19.74 -19.28
N PRO A 199 6.49 20.16 -18.07
CA PRO A 199 6.76 19.39 -16.85
C PRO A 199 6.11 18.00 -16.86
N THR A 200 4.93 17.85 -17.45
CA THR A 200 4.27 16.54 -17.61
C THR A 200 5.10 15.62 -18.50
N ILE A 201 5.58 16.12 -19.64
CA ILE A 201 6.40 15.33 -20.58
C ILE A 201 7.73 14.93 -19.94
N GLU A 202 8.40 15.87 -19.27
CA GLU A 202 9.64 15.61 -18.54
C GLU A 202 9.47 14.48 -17.50
N ARG A 203 8.40 14.54 -16.70
CA ARG A 203 8.10 13.50 -15.70
C ARG A 203 7.78 12.16 -16.35
N LEU A 204 7.02 12.15 -17.45
CA LEU A 204 6.72 10.93 -18.22
C LEU A 204 8.00 10.27 -18.75
N ILE A 205 8.98 11.06 -19.22
CA ILE A 205 10.30 10.53 -19.63
C ILE A 205 11.03 9.93 -18.43
N LEU A 206 11.09 10.65 -17.31
CA LEU A 206 11.82 10.21 -16.11
C LEU A 206 11.30 8.89 -15.53
N ILE A 207 9.98 8.69 -15.51
CA ILE A 207 9.36 7.44 -15.05
C ILE A 207 9.38 6.31 -16.09
N GLY A 208 9.78 6.60 -17.33
CA GLY A 208 9.93 5.60 -18.38
C GLY A 208 8.70 5.34 -19.25
N ALA A 209 7.76 6.30 -19.34
CA ALA A 209 6.56 6.13 -20.16
C ALA A 209 6.84 6.00 -21.67
N PHE A 210 8.05 6.39 -22.09
CA PHE A 210 8.52 6.36 -23.47
C PHE A 210 9.42 5.14 -23.77
N ASP A 211 9.74 4.32 -22.78
CA ASP A 211 10.71 3.23 -22.91
C ASP A 211 10.32 2.23 -24.00
N GLY A 212 9.02 1.89 -24.09
CA GLY A 212 8.49 0.95 -25.06
C GLY A 212 8.52 1.47 -26.51
N VAL A 213 8.29 2.77 -26.71
CA VAL A 213 8.27 3.35 -28.07
C VAL A 213 9.68 3.56 -28.62
N HIS A 214 10.65 3.86 -27.75
CA HIS A 214 12.05 4.05 -28.14
C HIS A 214 12.92 2.81 -27.97
N ASN A 215 12.35 1.70 -27.46
CA ASN A 215 13.07 0.46 -27.18
C ASN A 215 14.39 0.72 -26.42
N ILE A 216 14.32 1.45 -25.30
CA ILE A 216 15.51 1.92 -24.56
C ILE A 216 16.43 0.76 -24.15
N ASP A 217 15.89 -0.42 -23.85
CA ASP A 217 16.70 -1.60 -23.48
C ASP A 217 17.41 -2.27 -24.68
N ALA A 218 17.02 -1.95 -25.91
CA ALA A 218 17.52 -2.59 -27.13
C ALA A 218 18.30 -1.63 -28.05
N THR A 219 18.31 -0.34 -27.75
CA THR A 219 18.95 0.71 -28.57
C THR A 219 19.99 1.48 -27.76
N GLU A 220 20.79 2.32 -28.42
CA GLU A 220 21.75 3.21 -27.75
C GLU A 220 21.09 4.47 -27.16
N ILE A 221 19.77 4.60 -27.30
CA ILE A 221 19.00 5.74 -26.80
C ILE A 221 18.60 5.46 -25.35
N ASN A 222 18.85 6.43 -24.48
CA ASN A 222 18.49 6.36 -23.06
C ASN A 222 17.52 7.49 -22.64
N ARG A 223 17.03 7.43 -21.39
CA ARG A 223 16.11 8.45 -20.87
C ARG A 223 16.73 9.86 -20.80
N ARG A 224 18.06 9.97 -20.62
CA ARG A 224 18.77 11.26 -20.64
C ARG A 224 18.79 11.88 -22.04
N ASP A 225 18.92 11.06 -23.08
CA ASP A 225 18.81 11.51 -24.48
C ASP A 225 17.42 12.05 -24.78
N LEU A 226 16.37 11.40 -24.26
CA LEU A 226 14.99 11.89 -24.39
C LEU A 226 14.78 13.24 -23.68
N LEU A 227 15.41 13.46 -22.52
CA LEU A 227 15.37 14.77 -21.84
C LEU A 227 16.09 15.87 -22.62
N LEU A 228 17.25 15.56 -23.21
CA LEU A 228 17.96 16.49 -24.09
C LEU A 228 17.11 16.82 -25.33
N HIS A 229 16.52 15.80 -25.95
CA HIS A 229 15.63 15.95 -27.10
C HIS A 229 14.38 16.78 -26.78
N LEU A 230 13.79 16.61 -25.60
CA LEU A 230 12.70 17.47 -25.13
C LEU A 230 13.13 18.94 -25.06
N GLY A 231 14.35 19.22 -24.58
CA GLY A 231 14.93 20.56 -24.57
C GLY A 231 15.12 21.14 -25.97
N ASP A 232 15.52 20.31 -26.95
CA ASP A 232 15.66 20.72 -28.34
C ASP A 232 14.30 20.99 -29.01
N LEU A 233 13.30 20.14 -28.75
CA LEU A 233 11.93 20.35 -29.21
C LEU A 233 11.31 21.63 -28.65
N HIS A 234 11.60 21.96 -27.39
CA HIS A 234 11.10 23.16 -26.74
C HIS A 234 11.75 24.45 -27.27
N ARG A 235 13.05 24.39 -27.61
CA ARG A 235 13.78 25.52 -28.21
C ARG A 235 13.48 25.68 -29.70
N SER A 236 13.12 24.59 -30.37
CA SER A 236 12.71 24.61 -31.77
C SER A 236 11.40 25.38 -31.90
N PRO A 237 11.27 26.31 -32.87
CA PRO A 237 10.05 27.09 -33.03
C PRO A 237 8.89 26.17 -33.45
N THR A 238 8.01 25.81 -32.51
CA THR A 238 6.78 25.10 -32.83
C THR A 238 5.71 26.05 -33.35
N ARG A 239 5.14 25.68 -34.51
CA ARG A 239 4.05 26.32 -35.27
C ARG A 239 3.09 27.18 -34.44
N SER A 240 3.16 28.50 -34.67
CA SER A 240 1.99 29.37 -34.56
C SER A 240 2.08 30.48 -35.60
N LEU A 241 1.61 30.20 -36.81
CA LEU A 241 1.15 31.22 -37.74
C LEU A 241 -0.10 30.69 -38.44
N GLY A 242 -1.26 31.18 -38.00
CA GLY A 242 -2.49 31.09 -38.76
C GLY A 242 -2.39 32.04 -39.96
N GLY A 243 -2.47 31.50 -41.17
CA GLY A 243 -2.42 32.28 -42.40
C GLY A 243 -1.75 31.50 -43.52
N ALA A 244 -2.23 31.69 -44.75
CA ALA A 244 -1.80 31.02 -45.98
C ALA A 244 -0.37 31.42 -46.42
N GLN A 245 0.63 31.17 -45.58
CA GLN A 245 2.04 31.26 -45.91
C GLN A 245 2.62 29.85 -45.83
N LEU A 246 3.39 29.47 -46.86
CA LEU A 246 4.01 28.16 -46.98
C LEU A 246 4.84 27.88 -45.72
N ASN A 247 4.36 26.94 -44.89
CA ASN A 247 5.14 26.38 -43.80
C ASN A 247 6.35 25.68 -44.42
N PHE A 248 7.53 26.30 -44.36
CA PHE A 248 8.77 25.54 -44.49
C PHE A 248 8.72 24.45 -43.42
N GLY A 249 8.60 23.20 -43.87
CA GLY A 249 8.54 22.04 -42.99
C GLY A 249 9.86 21.90 -42.26
N PHE A 250 10.00 22.59 -41.13
CA PHE A 250 11.09 22.33 -40.20
C PHE A 250 10.86 20.92 -39.66
N THR A 251 11.69 20.01 -40.15
CA THR A 251 11.79 18.66 -39.62
C THR A 251 12.12 18.78 -38.14
N PRO A 252 11.43 18.07 -37.23
CA PRO A 252 11.82 18.06 -35.83
C PRO A 252 13.30 17.68 -35.71
N PRO A 253 14.02 18.21 -34.70
CA PRO A 253 15.40 17.80 -34.47
C PRO A 253 15.49 16.27 -34.39
N ALA A 254 16.55 15.70 -34.93
CA ALA A 254 16.74 14.26 -34.85
C ALA A 254 17.08 13.88 -33.39
N LEU A 255 16.49 12.80 -32.90
CA LEU A 255 16.91 12.18 -31.65
C LEU A 255 18.28 11.52 -31.87
N ILE A 256 19.28 11.95 -31.12
CA ILE A 256 20.68 11.50 -31.23
C ILE A 256 21.13 10.99 -29.85
N SER A 257 21.80 9.84 -29.82
CA SER A 257 22.41 9.33 -28.58
C SER A 257 23.53 10.26 -28.13
N SER A 258 23.51 10.65 -26.85
CA SER A 258 24.58 11.45 -26.24
C SER A 258 25.81 10.62 -25.86
N GLY A 259 25.71 9.28 -25.89
CA GLY A 259 26.74 8.37 -25.38
C GLY A 259 26.86 8.35 -23.85
N LEU A 260 25.98 9.04 -23.13
CA LEU A 260 25.89 8.94 -21.67
C LEU A 260 25.28 7.59 -21.24
N PRO A 261 25.62 7.08 -20.05
CA PRO A 261 24.94 5.90 -19.53
C PRO A 261 23.50 6.24 -19.16
N ASP A 262 22.61 5.26 -19.25
CA ASP A 262 21.24 5.36 -18.77
C ASP A 262 21.18 5.58 -17.25
N LEU A 263 19.99 5.95 -16.75
CA LEU A 263 19.71 6.04 -15.33
C LEU A 263 19.92 4.69 -14.64
N THR A 264 20.60 4.71 -13.50
CA THR A 264 20.73 3.55 -12.61
C THR A 264 19.35 3.14 -12.07
N SER A 265 19.20 1.88 -11.65
CA SER A 265 17.94 1.40 -11.06
C SER A 265 17.49 2.22 -9.84
N GLY A 266 18.44 2.74 -9.05
CA GLY A 266 18.16 3.62 -7.92
C GLY A 266 17.63 4.99 -8.34
N GLU A 267 18.20 5.59 -9.39
CA GLU A 267 17.69 6.84 -9.98
C GLU A 267 16.29 6.64 -10.58
N LYS A 268 16.07 5.54 -11.31
CA LYS A 268 14.74 5.19 -11.87
C LYS A 268 13.67 5.11 -10.79
N VAL A 269 13.91 4.35 -9.72
CA VAL A 269 12.97 4.23 -8.59
C VAL A 269 12.81 5.57 -7.85
N GLY A 270 13.88 6.36 -7.73
CA GLY A 270 13.80 7.72 -7.19
C GLY A 270 12.77 8.57 -7.94
N HIS A 271 12.86 8.59 -9.27
CA HIS A 271 11.90 9.32 -10.12
C HIS A 271 10.48 8.75 -10.05
N GLU A 272 10.30 7.43 -9.98
CA GLU A 272 8.99 6.81 -9.76
C GLU A 272 8.36 7.30 -8.45
N VAL A 273 9.13 7.35 -7.37
CA VAL A 273 8.63 7.78 -6.06
C VAL A 273 8.34 9.28 -6.06
N ASP A 274 9.19 10.09 -6.66
CA ASP A 274 9.04 11.55 -6.69
C ASP A 274 7.89 12.00 -7.61
N HIS A 275 7.59 11.24 -8.67
CA HIS A 275 6.60 11.62 -9.67
C HIS A 275 5.31 10.78 -9.65
N LEU A 276 5.30 9.57 -9.11
CA LEU A 276 4.10 8.73 -8.94
C LEU A 276 3.73 8.52 -7.46
N GLY A 277 4.62 8.86 -6.52
CA GLY A 277 4.41 8.59 -5.08
C GLY A 277 4.57 7.13 -4.69
N MET A 278 5.05 6.27 -5.59
CA MET A 278 5.19 4.82 -5.39
C MET A 278 6.25 4.22 -6.30
N GLU A 279 6.91 3.17 -5.83
CA GLU A 279 7.85 2.39 -6.62
C GLU A 279 7.15 1.32 -7.46
N VAL A 280 7.48 1.30 -8.74
CA VAL A 280 6.91 0.42 -9.75
C VAL A 280 7.91 -0.67 -10.11
N SER A 281 9.18 -0.31 -10.34
CA SER A 281 10.21 -1.25 -10.82
C SER A 281 10.77 -2.13 -9.71
N HIS A 282 11.19 -1.55 -8.58
CA HIS A 282 11.81 -2.28 -7.47
C HIS A 282 11.35 -1.74 -6.12
N HIS A 283 11.19 -2.62 -5.13
CA HIS A 283 10.89 -2.19 -3.76
C HIS A 283 12.07 -1.41 -3.16
N MET A 284 11.82 -0.31 -2.44
CA MET A 284 12.89 0.57 -1.93
C MET A 284 13.94 -0.15 -1.06
N LEU A 285 13.52 -1.19 -0.33
CA LEU A 285 14.43 -1.97 0.52
C LEU A 285 15.37 -2.90 -0.27
N GLU A 286 15.09 -3.18 -1.55
CA GLU A 286 15.98 -4.02 -2.39
C GLU A 286 17.40 -3.41 -2.48
N PHE A 287 17.51 -2.08 -2.53
CA PHE A 287 18.80 -1.36 -2.56
C PHE A 287 19.60 -1.45 -1.25
N TYR A 288 18.98 -1.91 -0.16
CA TYR A 288 19.61 -2.06 1.15
C TYR A 288 19.81 -3.54 1.52
N ALA A 289 19.54 -4.48 0.61
CA ALA A 289 19.49 -5.91 0.91
C ALA A 289 20.81 -6.43 1.52
N ASP A 290 21.96 -6.09 0.96
CA ASP A 290 23.26 -6.55 1.45
C ASP A 290 23.54 -6.06 2.87
N PHE A 291 23.23 -4.80 3.14
CA PHE A 291 23.34 -4.22 4.47
C PHE A 291 22.39 -4.89 5.47
N LEU A 292 21.13 -5.07 5.09
CA LEU A 292 20.11 -5.70 5.94
C LEU A 292 20.47 -7.15 6.27
N ASN A 293 20.99 -7.90 5.30
CA ASN A 293 21.49 -9.25 5.49
C ASN A 293 22.72 -9.25 6.43
N ALA A 294 23.66 -8.31 6.24
CA ALA A 294 24.86 -8.22 7.06
C ALA A 294 24.57 -7.92 8.54
N ILE A 295 23.54 -7.11 8.84
CA ILE A 295 23.13 -6.79 10.22
C ILE A 295 22.15 -7.82 10.81
N GLY A 296 21.75 -8.83 10.04
CA GLY A 296 20.79 -9.84 10.48
C GLY A 296 19.37 -9.31 10.68
N ALA A 297 18.93 -8.34 9.87
CA ALA A 297 17.55 -7.87 9.88
C ALA A 297 16.61 -9.00 9.42
N VAL A 298 15.50 -9.16 10.15
CA VAL A 298 14.50 -10.21 9.92
C VAL A 298 13.39 -9.66 9.04
N ARG A 299 13.02 -10.41 8.01
CA ARG A 299 11.90 -10.07 7.11
C ARG A 299 10.56 -10.28 7.82
N SER A 300 9.55 -9.55 7.38
CA SER A 300 8.18 -9.63 7.85
C SER A 300 7.62 -11.05 7.81
N SER A 301 7.86 -11.74 6.69
CA SER A 301 7.47 -13.12 6.44
C SER A 301 8.09 -14.12 7.42
N ASP A 302 9.26 -13.81 7.97
CA ASP A 302 10.01 -14.68 8.88
C ASP A 302 9.73 -14.38 10.36
N LEU A 303 9.02 -13.29 10.69
CA LEU A 303 8.74 -12.91 12.09
C LEU A 303 7.89 -13.96 12.82
N LEU A 304 6.98 -14.65 12.12
CA LEU A 304 6.14 -15.69 12.72
C LEU A 304 6.93 -16.92 13.17
N ALA A 305 8.10 -17.18 12.58
CA ALA A 305 8.99 -18.27 12.98
C ALA A 305 9.79 -17.92 14.25
N GLN A 306 9.86 -16.64 14.63
CA GLN A 306 10.61 -16.19 15.80
C GLN A 306 9.90 -16.56 17.11
N ARG A 307 10.71 -16.82 18.15
CA ARG A 307 10.19 -17.07 19.51
C ARG A 307 9.76 -15.76 20.15
N SER A 308 8.71 -15.80 20.96
CA SER A 308 8.31 -14.63 21.77
C SER A 308 9.45 -14.21 22.70
N GLY A 309 9.69 -12.90 22.83
CA GLY A 309 10.77 -12.31 23.60
C GLY A 309 12.10 -12.17 22.84
N SER A 310 12.26 -12.83 21.69
CA SER A 310 13.49 -12.73 20.87
C SER A 310 13.73 -11.28 20.45
N SER A 311 14.97 -10.83 20.57
CA SER A 311 15.37 -9.53 20.05
C SER A 311 15.63 -9.64 18.56
N VAL A 312 15.01 -8.75 17.77
CA VAL A 312 15.14 -8.71 16.31
C VAL A 312 15.34 -7.28 15.83
N LEU A 313 15.93 -7.16 14.66
CA LEU A 313 15.94 -5.95 13.84
C LEU A 313 14.97 -6.15 12.68
N VAL A 314 14.11 -5.17 12.42
CA VAL A 314 13.23 -5.14 11.25
C VAL A 314 13.45 -3.82 10.51
N ALA A 315 13.38 -3.84 9.19
CA ALA A 315 13.45 -2.64 8.38
C ALA A 315 12.19 -2.51 7.53
N GLY A 316 11.83 -1.28 7.18
CA GLY A 316 10.73 -1.06 6.26
C GLY A 316 10.44 0.41 5.97
N VAL A 317 9.62 0.62 4.96
CA VAL A 317 9.04 1.92 4.60
C VAL A 317 7.82 2.16 5.50
N LYS A 318 7.68 3.38 6.02
CA LYS A 318 6.54 3.77 6.86
C LYS A 318 5.23 3.69 6.08
N VAL A 319 4.30 2.88 6.59
CA VAL A 319 2.93 2.77 6.10
C VAL A 319 2.03 3.71 6.89
N ALA A 320 2.05 3.60 8.21
CA ALA A 320 1.19 4.36 9.10
C ALA A 320 1.88 4.61 10.45
N LEU A 321 1.59 5.77 11.03
CA LEU A 321 2.01 6.14 12.37
C LEU A 321 0.78 6.61 13.15
N GLN A 322 0.38 5.85 14.16
CA GLN A 322 -0.80 6.14 14.96
C GLN A 322 -0.42 6.35 16.43
N SER A 323 -1.01 7.35 17.08
CA SER A 323 -0.88 7.55 18.53
C SER A 323 -2.26 7.73 19.18
N PRO A 324 -3.05 6.65 19.30
CA PRO A 324 -4.39 6.73 19.86
C PRO A 324 -4.34 7.10 21.35
N PRO A 325 -5.37 7.79 21.86
CA PRO A 325 -5.47 8.08 23.28
C PRO A 325 -5.67 6.79 24.07
N VAL A 326 -4.86 6.59 25.13
CA VAL A 326 -4.99 5.44 26.03
C VAL A 326 -5.42 5.89 27.42
N ARG A 327 -6.20 5.03 28.08
CA ARG A 327 -6.78 5.29 29.42
C ARG A 327 -5.73 5.62 30.49
N SER A 328 -4.50 5.13 30.33
CA SER A 328 -3.38 5.39 31.24
C SER A 328 -2.75 6.78 31.12
N GLY A 329 -3.15 7.60 30.14
CA GLY A 329 -2.55 8.92 29.85
C GLY A 329 -1.14 8.88 29.22
N LYS A 330 -0.41 7.77 29.36
CA LYS A 330 0.89 7.55 28.70
C LYS A 330 0.73 7.41 27.18
N ARG A 331 1.46 8.19 26.38
CA ARG A 331 1.42 8.07 24.92
C ARG A 331 1.96 6.70 24.46
N VAL A 332 1.26 6.05 23.54
CA VAL A 332 1.72 4.84 22.83
C VAL A 332 1.70 5.15 21.33
N ILE A 333 2.77 4.77 20.63
CA ILE A 333 2.89 4.97 19.18
C ILE A 333 2.93 3.60 18.51
N PHE A 334 2.07 3.41 17.51
CA PHE A 334 2.05 2.25 16.63
C PHE A 334 2.61 2.67 15.27
N LEU A 335 3.70 2.02 14.86
CA LEU A 335 4.36 2.22 13.58
C LEU A 335 4.19 0.95 12.75
N SER A 336 3.53 1.05 11.62
CA SER A 336 3.44 -0.04 10.64
C SER A 336 4.49 0.19 9.55
N LEU A 337 5.30 -0.83 9.30
CA LEU A 337 6.39 -0.82 8.33
C LEU A 337 6.17 -1.90 7.30
N ASP A 338 6.47 -1.59 6.05
CA ASP A 338 6.42 -2.55 4.95
C ASP A 338 7.82 -2.77 4.38
N ASP A 339 8.18 -4.04 4.18
CA ASP A 339 9.49 -4.46 3.68
C ASP A 339 9.43 -5.13 2.30
N GLY A 340 8.27 -5.07 1.63
CA GLY A 340 8.01 -5.70 0.33
C GLY A 340 7.62 -7.18 0.46
N TYR A 341 7.86 -7.80 1.63
CA TYR A 341 7.40 -9.14 1.97
C TYR A 341 6.15 -9.12 2.87
N GLY A 342 5.74 -7.94 3.35
CA GLY A 342 4.57 -7.78 4.20
C GLY A 342 4.72 -6.65 5.22
N CYS A 343 3.63 -6.40 5.94
CA CYS A 343 3.60 -5.40 7.00
C CYS A 343 4.04 -5.96 8.35
N ASN A 344 4.77 -5.13 9.11
CA ASN A 344 5.21 -5.36 10.47
C ASN A 344 4.73 -4.23 11.37
N ASP A 345 4.14 -4.57 12.51
CA ASP A 345 3.71 -3.58 13.49
C ASP A 345 4.69 -3.48 14.65
N ALA A 346 5.22 -2.28 14.86
CA ALA A 346 6.10 -1.92 15.96
C ALA A 346 5.40 -0.97 16.93
N THR A 347 5.32 -1.36 18.20
CA THR A 347 4.74 -0.55 19.28
C THR A 347 5.85 0.10 20.11
N PHE A 348 5.85 1.43 20.17
CA PHE A 348 6.75 2.24 20.99
C PHE A 348 5.99 2.72 22.23
N PHE A 349 6.45 2.31 23.41
CA PHE A 349 5.94 2.79 24.68
C PHE A 349 6.69 4.05 25.12
N SER A 350 6.18 4.74 26.16
CA SER A 350 6.67 6.05 26.61
C SER A 350 8.16 6.08 26.99
N ASP A 351 8.71 4.94 27.40
CA ASP A 351 10.13 4.72 27.71
C ASP A 351 10.99 4.82 26.44
N ALA A 352 10.61 4.15 25.36
CA ALA A 352 11.35 4.17 24.10
C ALA A 352 11.12 5.45 23.27
N GLN A 353 9.99 6.15 23.45
CA GLN A 353 9.66 7.30 22.60
C GLN A 353 10.60 8.50 22.75
N ARG A 354 11.09 8.79 23.96
CA ARG A 354 11.85 10.02 24.24
C ARG A 354 13.11 10.14 23.39
N ASP A 355 13.80 9.03 23.18
CA ASP A 355 15.09 9.01 22.52
C ASP A 355 14.98 8.95 20.99
N TYR A 356 13.81 8.59 20.45
CA TYR A 356 13.60 8.33 19.01
C TYR A 356 12.45 9.12 18.39
N ALA A 357 11.90 10.12 19.10
CA ALA A 357 10.77 10.90 18.60
C ALA A 357 11.04 11.56 17.24
N ASP A 358 12.22 12.16 17.07
CA ASP A 358 12.61 12.81 15.82
C ASP A 358 12.61 11.84 14.63
N VAL A 359 13.23 10.67 14.82
CA VAL A 359 13.25 9.59 13.82
C VAL A 359 11.82 9.14 13.48
N LEU A 360 10.96 8.94 14.49
CA LEU A 360 9.57 8.48 14.31
C LEU A 360 8.72 9.41 13.45
N PHE A 361 8.86 10.73 13.62
CA PHE A 361 8.02 11.69 12.89
C PHE A 361 8.59 12.07 11.52
N HIS A 362 9.91 12.20 11.38
CA HIS A 362 10.52 12.74 10.16
C HIS A 362 11.05 11.69 9.19
N SER A 363 11.31 10.45 9.63
CA SER A 363 11.84 9.41 8.75
C SER A 363 10.75 8.77 7.88
N ARG A 364 11.16 8.31 6.69
CA ARG A 364 10.34 7.48 5.78
C ARG A 364 10.78 6.01 5.80
N LEU A 365 12.08 5.78 5.86
CA LEU A 365 12.69 4.45 5.94
C LEU A 365 13.22 4.20 7.35
N PHE A 366 12.79 3.10 7.95
CA PHE A 366 13.08 2.77 9.34
C PHE A 366 13.91 1.50 9.45
N LEU A 367 14.82 1.51 10.41
CA LEU A 367 15.41 0.32 11.03
C LEU A 367 14.98 0.30 12.50
N VAL A 368 14.24 -0.72 12.92
CA VAL A 368 13.67 -0.82 14.27
C VAL A 368 14.21 -2.06 14.97
N ARG A 369 14.71 -1.86 16.19
CA ARG A 369 15.07 -2.96 17.11
C ARG A 369 13.95 -3.16 18.11
N GLY A 370 13.58 -4.41 18.37
CA GLY A 370 12.62 -4.70 19.42
C GLY A 370 12.55 -6.16 19.83
N HIS A 371 11.61 -6.45 20.72
CA HIS A 371 11.32 -7.81 21.17
C HIS A 371 10.02 -8.31 20.56
N ILE A 372 10.05 -9.52 20.01
CA ILE A 372 8.86 -10.17 19.44
C ILE A 372 7.82 -10.42 20.53
N ARG A 373 6.57 -10.08 20.23
CA ARG A 373 5.39 -10.43 21.01
C ARG A 373 4.46 -11.29 20.16
N ARG A 374 4.22 -12.52 20.60
CA ARG A 374 3.24 -13.40 19.95
C ARG A 374 1.88 -13.30 20.63
N THR A 375 0.83 -13.21 19.82
CA THR A 375 -0.56 -13.21 20.26
C THR A 375 -1.34 -14.23 19.43
N GLY A 376 -1.66 -15.37 20.04
CA GLY A 376 -2.31 -16.48 19.34
C GLY A 376 -1.43 -17.13 18.24
N PRO A 377 -2.03 -17.91 17.32
CA PRO A 377 -1.27 -18.66 16.33
C PRO A 377 -0.55 -17.80 15.30
N ARG A 378 -1.18 -16.70 14.85
CA ARG A 378 -0.72 -15.85 13.73
C ARG A 378 -0.48 -14.38 14.08
N GLY A 379 -0.75 -13.96 15.31
CA GLY A 379 -0.45 -12.60 15.73
C GLY A 379 1.03 -12.48 16.10
N VAL A 380 1.75 -11.63 15.37
CA VAL A 380 3.12 -11.23 15.71
C VAL A 380 3.19 -9.71 15.69
N SER A 381 3.77 -9.12 16.73
CA SER A 381 4.09 -7.70 16.78
C SER A 381 5.42 -7.47 17.47
N LEU A 382 5.99 -6.30 17.30
CA LEU A 382 7.27 -5.93 17.89
C LEU A 382 7.05 -4.91 19.01
N ARG A 383 7.53 -5.19 20.21
CA ARG A 383 7.74 -4.14 21.22
C ARG A 383 9.06 -3.45 20.91
N ALA A 384 9.00 -2.25 20.37
CA ALA A 384 10.17 -1.50 19.95
C ALA A 384 10.99 -1.01 21.14
N THR A 385 12.31 -1.07 21.00
CA THR A 385 13.32 -0.63 21.97
C THR A 385 14.27 0.41 21.38
N GLY A 386 14.34 0.54 20.05
CA GLY A 386 15.09 1.57 19.37
C GLY A 386 14.70 1.69 17.90
N ALA A 387 14.93 2.87 17.32
CA ALA A 387 14.68 3.14 15.91
C ALA A 387 15.75 4.05 15.32
N TRP A 388 16.10 3.82 14.07
CA TRP A 388 17.04 4.63 13.30
C TRP A 388 16.49 4.86 11.92
N GLU A 389 16.89 5.97 11.31
CA GLU A 389 16.68 6.17 9.88
C GLU A 389 17.57 5.17 9.10
N LEU A 390 16.96 4.39 8.21
CA LEU A 390 17.67 3.33 7.49
C LEU A 390 18.80 3.88 6.60
N ARG A 391 18.57 5.02 5.93
CA ARG A 391 19.54 5.65 5.03
C ARG A 391 20.82 6.06 5.79
N SER A 392 20.67 6.81 6.88
CA SER A 392 21.78 7.18 7.75
C SER A 392 22.56 5.96 8.30
N ALA A 393 21.86 4.86 8.61
CA ALA A 393 22.51 3.64 9.08
C ALA A 393 23.33 2.95 7.96
N TYR A 394 22.78 2.91 6.75
CA TYR A 394 23.44 2.37 5.57
C TYR A 394 24.69 3.16 5.17
N GLU A 395 24.61 4.49 5.16
CA GLU A 395 25.75 5.36 4.83
C GLU A 395 26.94 5.12 5.78
N LYS A 396 26.68 5.03 7.08
CA LYS A 396 27.73 4.71 8.08
C LYS A 396 28.35 3.33 7.85
N TRP A 397 27.53 2.34 7.49
CA TRP A 397 28.03 0.99 7.19
C TRP A 397 28.89 0.97 5.92
N SER A 398 28.45 1.64 4.85
CA SER A 398 29.16 1.74 3.58
C SER A 398 30.52 2.43 3.73
N LEU A 399 30.58 3.51 4.51
CA LEU A 399 31.84 4.21 4.83
C LEU A 399 32.84 3.31 5.58
N ASN A 400 32.37 2.52 6.55
CA ASN A 400 33.22 1.59 7.30
C ASN A 400 33.75 0.47 6.41
N GLN A 401 32.95 -0.06 5.48
CA GLN A 401 33.42 -1.06 4.51
C GLN A 401 34.49 -0.49 3.57
N SER A 402 34.29 0.74 3.09
CA SER A 402 35.26 1.42 2.22
C SER A 402 36.62 1.64 2.89
N THR A 403 36.63 1.74 4.22
CA THR A 403 37.84 1.93 5.03
C THR A 403 38.59 0.62 5.30
N LEU A 404 37.91 -0.53 5.21
CA LEU A 404 38.51 -1.87 5.39
C LEU A 404 39.12 -2.46 4.10
N VAL A 405 38.81 -1.87 2.94
CA VAL A 405 39.30 -2.30 1.61
C VAL A 405 40.51 -1.46 1.15
N ARG A 406 40.95 -0.49 1.97
CA ARG A 406 42.23 0.22 1.84
C ARG A 406 43.18 -0.24 2.94
#